data_AF-A0A950SNI8-F1
#
_entry.id   AF-A0A950SNI8-F1
#
_cell.length_a   1.000
_cell.length_b   1.000
_cell.length_c   1.000
_cell.angle_alpha   90.00
_cell.angle_beta   90.00
_cell.angle_gamma   90.00
#
_symmetry.space_group_name_H-M   'P 1'
#
loop_
_entity.id
_entity.type
_entity.pdbx_description
1 polymer ?
#
loop_
_entity_poly.entity_id
_entity_poly.type
_entity_poly.pdbx_seq_one_letter_code
_entity_poly.pdbx_strand_id
1 'polypeptide(L)' 'MMTPAMMTNERKIWEAVLLLVRRHGAAAVEIAHREAQRLRTGDDELTCVVWCWIARSTAELLRPIPGEDERVH' A
#
# COMPACT_ATOMS: atom_id res chain seq x y z
N MET A 1 31.80 -1.91 13.84
CA MET A 1 30.48 -2.55 13.71
C MET A 1 29.58 -1.58 12.98
N MET A 2 29.08 -1.93 11.81
CA MET A 2 28.18 -1.07 11.02
C MET A 2 26.78 -1.30 11.58
N THR A 3 26.18 -0.28 12.20
CA THR A 3 24.78 -0.34 12.64
C THR A 3 23.90 -0.56 11.41
N PRO A 4 22.99 -1.55 11.40
CA PRO A 4 22.04 -1.67 10.32
C PRO A 4 21.26 -0.36 10.25
N ALA A 5 21.28 0.28 9.07
CA ALA A 5 20.54 1.52 8.85
C ALA A 5 19.07 1.26 9.20
N MET A 6 18.57 1.91 10.26
CA MET A 6 17.16 1.79 10.64
C MET A 6 16.31 2.26 9.47
N MET A 7 15.55 1.35 8.88
CA MET A 7 14.58 1.72 7.86
C MET A 7 13.49 2.58 8.50
N THR A 8 13.17 3.70 7.84
CA THR A 8 12.02 4.53 8.20
C THR A 8 10.73 3.72 8.02
N ASN A 9 9.69 4.08 8.77
CA ASN A 9 8.37 3.44 8.64
C ASN A 9 7.84 3.54 7.21
N GLU A 10 8.07 4.68 6.55
CA GLU A 10 7.74 4.90 5.15
C GLU A 10 8.40 3.88 4.22
N ARG A 11 9.71 3.63 4.38
CA ARG A 11 10.41 2.63 3.56
C ARG A 11 9.83 1.23 3.74
N LYS A 12 9.50 0.85 4.98
CA LYS A 12 8.90 -0.46 5.27
C LYS A 12 7.52 -0.61 4.62
N ILE A 13 6.73 0.46 4.61
CA ILE A 13 5.42 0.46 3.93
C ILE A 13 5.60 0.28 2.43
N TRP A 14 6.54 1.00 1.81
CA TRP A 14 6.82 0.85 0.38
C TRP A 14 7.32 -0.55 0.02
N GLU A 15 8.20 -1.14 0.83
CA GLU A 15 8.64 -2.53 0.63
C GLU A 15 7.46 -3.51 0.73
N ALA A 16 6.54 -3.31 1.69
CA ALA A 16 5.33 -4.13 1.79
C ALA A 16 4.41 -4.00 0.57
N VAL A 17 4.19 -2.77 0.08
CA VAL A 17 3.41 -2.48 -1.15
C VAL A 17 4.03 -3.21 -2.34
N LEU A 18 5.34 -3.08 -2.55
CA LEU A 18 6.04 -3.71 -3.67
C LEU A 18 5.99 -5.24 -3.59
N LEU A 19 6.14 -5.82 -2.40
CA LEU A 19 6.01 -7.26 -2.20
C LEU A 19 4.59 -7.76 -2.50
N LEU A 20 3.58 -7.00 -2.07
CA LEU A 20 2.18 -7.33 -2.32
C LEU A 20 1.86 -7.29 -3.81
N VAL A 21 2.25 -6.24 -4.52
CA VAL A 21 2.06 -6.09 -5.97
C VAL A 21 2.85 -7.14 -6.73
N ARG A 22 4.09 -7.41 -6.36
CA ARG A 22 4.91 -8.45 -7.02
C ARG A 22 4.26 -9.83 -6.92
N ARG A 23 3.57 -10.12 -5.81
CA ARG A 23 2.92 -11.40 -5.58
C ARG A 23 1.53 -11.51 -6.22
N HIS A 24 0.75 -10.42 -6.22
CA HIS A 24 -0.67 -10.46 -6.56
C HIS A 24 -1.07 -9.60 -7.77
N GLY A 25 -0.14 -8.84 -8.35
CA GLY A 25 -0.40 -7.93 -9.46
C GLY A 25 -1.51 -6.93 -9.13
N ALA A 26 -2.44 -6.73 -10.06
CA ALA A 26 -3.59 -5.83 -9.90
C ALA A 26 -4.49 -6.18 -8.71
N ALA A 27 -4.55 -7.45 -8.29
CA ALA A 27 -5.36 -7.88 -7.15
C ALA A 27 -4.81 -7.40 -5.79
N ALA A 28 -3.59 -6.85 -5.75
CA ALA A 28 -2.97 -6.34 -4.53
C ALA A 28 -3.80 -5.23 -3.87
N VAL A 29 -4.48 -4.39 -4.65
CA VAL A 29 -5.34 -3.30 -4.13
C VAL A 29 -6.47 -3.87 -3.27
N GLU A 30 -7.20 -4.84 -3.81
CA GLU A 30 -8.34 -5.47 -3.14
C GLU A 30 -7.91 -6.24 -1.89
N ILE A 31 -6.77 -6.93 -1.95
CA ILE A 31 -6.22 -7.66 -0.80
C ILE A 31 -5.87 -6.70 0.33
N ALA A 32 -5.15 -5.61 0.04
CA ALA A 32 -4.81 -4.61 1.05
C ALA A 32 -6.05 -3.94 1.64
N HIS A 33 -7.05 -3.64 0.81
CA HIS A 33 -8.30 -3.05 1.27
C HIS A 33 -9.07 -4.01 2.19
N ARG A 34 -9.12 -5.30 1.84
CA ARG A 34 -9.78 -6.34 2.66
C ARG A 34 -9.12 -6.47 4.04
N GLU A 35 -7.79 -6.45 4.11
CA GLU A 35 -7.09 -6.52 5.40
C GLU A 35 -7.34 -5.26 6.24
N ALA A 36 -7.34 -4.08 5.63
CA ALA A 36 -7.72 -2.84 6.31
C ALA A 36 -9.16 -2.91 6.88
N GLN A 37 -10.12 -3.41 6.09
CA GLN A 37 -11.50 -3.59 6.54
C GLN A 37 -11.62 -4.60 7.69
N ARG A 38 -10.90 -5.72 7.61
CA ARG A 38 -10.89 -6.75 8.65
C ARG A 38 -10.43 -6.19 10.01
N LEU A 39 -9.47 -5.28 9.99
CA LEU A 39 -8.88 -4.70 11.20
C LEU A 39 -9.65 -3.48 11.72
N ARG A 40 -10.50 -2.87 10.89
CA ARG A 40 -11.31 -1.71 11.27
C ARG A 40 -12.26 -1.97 12.44
N THR A 41 -12.62 -3.23 12.67
CA THR A 41 -13.48 -3.66 13.80
C THR A 41 -12.70 -4.30 14.95
N GLY A 42 -11.38 -4.35 14.88
CA GLY A 42 -10.52 -4.93 15.92
C GLY A 42 -9.87 -3.88 16.82
N ASP A 43 -9.27 -4.33 17.92
CA ASP A 43 -8.61 -3.46 18.90
C ASP A 43 -7.23 -2.94 18.45
N ASP A 44 -6.75 -3.37 17.28
CA ASP A 44 -5.44 -2.97 16.75
C ASP A 44 -5.56 -1.84 15.71
N GLU A 45 -5.84 -0.64 16.22
CA GLU A 45 -6.00 0.58 15.43
C GLU A 45 -4.73 0.92 14.62
N LEU A 46 -3.53 0.68 15.19
CA LEU A 46 -2.27 1.00 14.52
C LEU A 46 -2.07 0.10 13.29
N THR A 47 -2.30 -1.21 13.44
CA THR A 47 -2.20 -2.14 12.31
C THR A 47 -3.27 -1.82 11.25
N CYS A 48 -4.47 -1.40 11.65
CA CYS A 48 -5.48 -0.90 10.72
C CYS A 48 -4.99 0.32 9.93
N VAL A 49 -4.37 1.31 10.58
CA VAL A 49 -3.82 2.51 9.92
C VAL A 49 -2.72 2.15 8.93
N VAL A 50 -1.83 1.22 9.28
CA VAL A 50 -0.76 0.75 8.38
C VAL A 50 -1.36 0.09 7.14
N TRP A 51 -2.37 -0.77 7.29
CA TRP A 51 -3.05 -1.38 6.14
C TRP A 51 -3.80 -0.36 5.28
N CYS A 52 -4.41 0.66 5.88
CA CYS A 52 -5.00 1.77 5.13
C CYS A 52 -3.95 2.50 4.28
N TRP A 53 -2.75 2.71 4.80
CA TRP A 53 -1.64 3.31 4.05
C TRP A 53 -1.15 2.39 2.93
N ILE A 54 -0.95 1.09 3.20
CA ILE A 54 -0.59 0.10 2.17
C ILE A 54 -1.63 0.07 1.05
N ALA A 55 -2.92 0.03 1.39
CA ALA A 55 -4.00 0.00 0.40
C ALA A 55 -3.99 1.23 -0.51
N ARG A 56 -3.86 2.43 0.08
CA ARG A 56 -3.78 3.68 -0.68
C ARG A 56 -2.54 3.72 -1.58
N SER A 57 -1.36 3.43 -1.04
CA SER A 57 -0.12 3.43 -1.82
C SER A 57 -0.14 2.39 -2.94
N THR A 58 -0.77 1.24 -2.71
CA THR A 58 -0.94 0.20 -3.74
C THR A 58 -1.85 0.67 -4.87
N ALA A 59 -2.97 1.34 -4.54
CA ALA A 59 -3.88 1.91 -5.53
C ALA A 59 -3.21 3.01 -6.35
N GLU A 60 -2.45 3.90 -5.72
CA GLU A 60 -1.69 4.96 -6.41
C GLU A 60 -0.60 4.37 -7.32
N LEU A 61 0.15 3.36 -6.84
CA LEU A 61 1.20 2.71 -7.63
C LEU A 61 0.65 2.03 -8.89
N LEU A 62 -0.55 1.45 -8.80
CA LEU A 62 -1.22 0.75 -9.90
C LEU A 62 -2.16 1.66 -10.70
N ARG A 63 -2.27 2.93 -10.34
CA ARG A 63 -3.14 3.87 -11.04
C ARG A 63 -2.67 3.98 -12.49
N PRO A 64 -3.55 3.76 -13.48
CA PRO A 64 -3.18 3.96 -14.87
C PRO A 64 -2.73 5.40 -15.07
N ILE A 65 -1.66 5.58 -15.85
CA ILE A 65 -1.24 6.91 -16.30
C ILE A 65 -2.35 7.39 -17.23
N PRO A 66 -2.97 8.56 -16.99
CA PRO A 66 -3.97 9.09 -17.90
C PRO A 66 -3.36 9.17 -19.30
N GLY A 67 -4.04 8.57 -20.29
CA GLY A 67 -3.63 8.67 -21.68
C GLY A 67 -3.66 10.13 -22.13
N GLU A 68 -2.88 10.49 -23.15
CA GLU A 68 -2.79 11.87 -23.69
C GLU A 68 -4.15 12.50 -24.10
N ASP A 69 -5.23 11.70 -24.16
CA ASP A 69 -6.58 12.11 -24.51
C ASP A 69 -7.48 12.52 -23.33
N GLU A 70 -7.05 12.37 -22.07
CA GLU A 70 -7.77 12.92 -20.91
C GLU A 70 -7.46 14.42 -20.75
N ARG A 71 -7.74 15.20 -21.79
CA ARG A 71 -7.79 16.66 -21.70
C ARG A 71 -9.05 17.04 -20.91
N VAL A 72 -8.84 17.49 -19.69
CA VAL A 72 -9.85 18.17 -18.88
C VAL A 72 -10.45 19.29 -19.72
N HIS A 73 -11.72 19.15 -20.09
CA HIS A 73 -12.54 20.19 -20.72
C HIS A 73 -12.97 21.24 -19.71
#